data_AF-Q9HZ83-F1
#
_entry.id   AF-Q9HZ83-F1
#
_cell.length_a   1.000
_cell.length_b   1.000
_cell.length_c   1.000
_cell.angle_alpha   90.00
_cell.angle_beta   90.00
_cell.angle_gamma   90.00
#
_symmetry.space_group_name_H-M   'P 1'
#
loop_
_entity.id
_entity.type
_entity.pdbx_description
1 polymer ?
#
loop_
_entity_poly.entity_id
_entity_poly.type
_entity_poly.pdbx_seq_one_letter_code
_entity_poly.pdbx_strand_id
1 'polypeptide(L)' 'MKKRFTEEQILDFLKQAEAGVPVKELCRRHSFSDATFYT' A
#
# COMPACT_ATOMS: atom_id res chain seq x y z
N MET A 1 -12.79 3.44 -15.45
CA MET A 1 -11.82 2.65 -14.67
C MET A 1 -12.02 2.98 -13.20
N LYS A 2 -12.48 2.04 -12.35
CA LYS A 2 -12.51 2.27 -10.90
C LYS A 2 -11.11 1.96 -10.35
N LYS A 3 -10.43 2.96 -9.77
CA LYS A 3 -9.17 2.70 -9.06
C LYS A 3 -9.47 1.79 -7.86
N ARG A 4 -8.65 0.77 -7.65
CA ARG A 4 -8.80 -0.18 -6.53
C ARG A 4 -8.57 0.48 -5.17
N PHE A 5 -7.71 1.50 -5.15
CA PHE A 5 -7.38 2.32 -3.99
C PHE A 5 -7.59 3.79 -4.33
N THR A 6 -8.00 4.58 -3.34
CA THR A 6 -8.04 6.05 -3.42
C THR A 6 -6.62 6.60 -3.33
N GLU A 7 -6.42 7.84 -3.78
CA GLU A 7 -5.12 8.51 -3.67
C GLU A 7 -4.68 8.65 -2.20
N GLU A 8 -5.63 8.96 -1.31
CA GLU A 8 -5.40 9.03 0.13
C GLU A 8 -4.89 7.71 0.72
N GLN A 9 -5.45 6.58 0.29
CA GLN A 9 -4.99 5.25 0.72
C GLN A 9 -3.57 4.95 0.23
N ILE A 10 -3.24 5.31 -1.00
CA ILE A 10 -1.88 5.11 -1.54
C ILE A 10 -0.88 5.96 -0.75
N LEU A 11 -1.21 7.23 -0.51
CA LEU A 11 -0.37 8.12 0.31
C LEU A 11 -0.17 7.58 1.72
N ASP A 12 -1.22 7.02 2.34
CA ASP A 12 -1.13 6.41 3.66
C ASP A 12 -0.22 5.17 3.67
N PHE A 13 -0.32 4.28 2.66
CA PHE A 13 0.57 3.11 2.55
C PHE A 13 2.03 3.52 2.41
N LEU A 14 2.31 4.56 1.61
CA LEU A 14 3.66 5.10 1.44
C LEU A 14 4.20 5.69 2.75
N LYS A 15 3.39 6.47 3.48
CA LYS A 15 3.76 7.01 4.80
C LYS A 15 4.05 5.92 5.83
N GLN A 16 3.23 4.87 5.86
CA GLN A 16 3.46 3.74 6.74
C GLN A 16 4.79 3.02 6.40
N ALA A 17 5.07 2.81 5.12
CA ALA A 17 6.33 2.23 4.67
C ALA A 17 7.54 3.12 5.03
N GLU A 18 7.42 4.43 4.85
CA GLU A 18 8.44 5.42 5.26
C GLU A 18 8.66 5.44 6.78
N ALA A 19 7.60 5.26 7.57
CA ALA A 19 7.67 5.11 9.03
C ALA A 19 8.28 3.77 9.49
N GLY A 20 8.67 2.89 8.55
CA GLY A 20 9.32 1.61 8.84
C GLY A 20 8.37 0.41 8.96
N VAL A 21 7.08 0.56 8.61
CA VAL A 21 6.17 -0.59 8.54
C VAL A 21 6.59 -1.47 7.36
N PRO A 22 6.87 -2.77 7.56
CA PRO A 22 7.26 -3.64 6.47
C PRO A 22 6.18 -3.72 5.39
N VAL A 23 6.55 -3.56 4.12
CA VAL A 23 5.61 -3.64 2.98
C VAL A 23 4.81 -4.95 3.00
N LYS A 24 5.41 -6.06 3.44
CA LYS A 24 4.71 -7.35 3.61
C LYS A 24 3.52 -7.27 4.58
N GLU A 25 3.65 -6.50 5.65
CA GLU A 25 2.56 -6.28 6.62
C GLU A 25 1.44 -5.44 5.99
N LEU A 26 1.79 -4.41 5.22
CA LEU A 26 0.82 -3.60 4.46
C LEU A 26 0.07 -4.45 3.43
N CYS A 27 0.80 -5.24 2.66
CA CYS A 27 0.25 -6.18 1.67
C CYS A 27 -0.76 -7.14 2.31
N ARG A 28 -0.40 -7.71 3.47
CA ARG A 28 -1.27 -8.62 4.23
C ARG A 28 -2.51 -7.92 4.77
N ARG A 29 -2.35 -6.73 5.37
CA ARG A 29 -3.43 -5.96 5.99
C ARG A 29 -4.45 -5.45 4.98
N HIS A 30 -3.98 -5.01 3.83
CA HIS A 30 -4.82 -4.38 2.79
C HIS A 30 -5.10 -5.30 1.59
N SER A 31 -4.68 -6.57 1.66
CA SER A 31 -4.94 -7.60 0.64
C SER A 31 -4.47 -7.21 -0.77
N PHE A 32 -3.26 -6.66 -0.88
CA PHE A 32 -2.59 -6.42 -2.16
C PHE A 32 -1.23 -7.12 -2.21
N SER A 33 -0.75 -7.41 -3.42
CA SER A 33 0.56 -8.05 -3.62
C SER A 33 1.69 -7.03 -3.50
N ASP A 34 2.88 -7.46 -3.11
CA ASP A 34 4.06 -6.58 -3.08
C ASP A 34 4.31 -5.89 -4.45
N ALA A 35 4.08 -6.61 -5.56
CA ALA A 35 4.14 -6.04 -6.91
C ALA A 35 3.22 -4.81 -7.09
N THR A 36 2.05 -4.79 -6.44
CA THR A 36 1.13 -3.64 -6.47
C THR A 36 1.67 -2.44 -5.70
N PHE A 37 2.54 -2.64 -4.71
CA PHE A 37 3.19 -1.55 -3.99
C PHE A 37 4.28 -0.86 -4.82
N TYR A 38 4.93 -1.61 -5.71
CA TYR A 38 6.07 -1.14 -6.51
C TYR A 38 5.70 -0.73 -7.94
N THR A 39 4.41 -0.73 -8.31
CA THR A 39 3.89 -0.33 -9.63
C THR A 39 3.02 0.91 -9.52
#